data_AF-A0AB37S2B9-F1
#
_entry.id   AF-A0AB37S2B9-F1
#
_cell.length_a   1.000
_cell.length_b   1.000
_cell.length_c   1.000
_cell.angle_alpha   90.00
_cell.angle_beta   90.00
_cell.angle_gamma   90.00
#
_symmetry.space_group_name_H-M   'P 1'
#
loop_
_entity.id
_entity.type
_entity.pdbx_description
1 polymer ?
#
loop_
_entity_poly.entity_id
_entity_poly.type
_entity_poly.pdbx_seq_one_letter_code
_entity_poly.pdbx_strand_id
1 'polypeptide(L)' 'MAPFDEMLAGDQVRPPYSRVKAWLDTQNPASLAQKAHDAEGVFRRTGITFAVYGDAQAAER' A
#
# COMPACT_ATOMS: atom_id res chain seq x y z
N MET A 1 5.14 18.97 -13.16
CA MET A 1 3.95 18.14 -13.45
C MET A 1 3.73 17.26 -12.23
N ALA A 2 2.51 17.24 -11.67
CA ALA A 2 2.21 16.35 -10.55
C ALA A 2 2.20 14.89 -11.04
N PRO A 3 2.66 13.92 -10.23
CA PRO A 3 2.53 12.51 -10.57
C PRO A 3 1.05 12.12 -10.68
N PHE A 4 0.78 11.07 -11.44
CA PHE A 4 -0.57 10.51 -11.51
C PHE A 4 -0.93 9.85 -10.17
N ASP A 5 -2.11 10.19 -9.66
CA ASP A 5 -2.68 9.55 -8.48
C ASP A 5 -3.78 8.56 -8.94
N GLU A 6 -3.57 7.29 -8.59
CA GLU A 6 -4.47 6.18 -8.92
C GLU A 6 -5.83 6.31 -8.23
N MET A 7 -5.89 6.93 -7.05
CA MET A 7 -7.12 7.09 -6.28
C MET A 7 -7.79 8.44 -6.55
N LEU A 8 -7.00 9.50 -6.64
CA LEU A 8 -7.48 10.88 -6.75
C LEU A 8 -7.38 11.41 -8.19
N ALA A 9 -8.47 11.95 -8.68
CA ALA A 9 -8.51 12.76 -9.89
C ALA A 9 -8.73 14.23 -9.48
N GLY A 10 -7.65 14.90 -9.06
CA GLY A 10 -7.77 16.18 -8.35
C GLY A 10 -8.34 15.96 -6.95
N ASP A 11 -9.42 16.66 -6.60
CA ASP A 11 -10.09 16.52 -5.30
C ASP A 11 -11.16 15.41 -5.28
N GLN A 12 -11.35 14.70 -6.40
CA GLN A 12 -12.37 13.66 -6.53
C GLN A 12 -11.78 12.26 -6.43
N VAL A 13 -12.48 11.37 -5.73
CA VAL A 13 -12.09 9.96 -5.63
C VAL A 13 -12.65 9.20 -6.82
N ARG A 14 -11.79 8.43 -7.51
CA ARG A 14 -12.21 7.59 -8.63
C ARG A 14 -13.15 6.46 -8.16
N PRO A 15 -14.17 6.08 -8.95
CA PRO A 15 -15.19 5.11 -8.51
C PRO A 15 -14.66 3.80 -7.92
N PRO A 16 -13.60 3.17 -8.47
CA PRO A 16 -13.05 1.93 -7.90
C PRO A 16 -12.55 2.07 -6.46
N TYR A 17 -12.13 3.27 -6.06
CA TYR A 17 -11.56 3.56 -4.74
C TYR A 17 -12.56 4.14 -3.74
N SER A 18 -13.80 4.40 -4.15
CA SER A 18 -14.85 4.99 -3.29
C SER A 18 -15.01 4.27 -1.95
N ARG A 19 -15.07 2.93 -1.97
CA ARG A 19 -15.19 2.11 -0.76
C ARG A 19 -13.95 2.18 0.13
N VAL A 20 -12.76 2.20 -0.48
CA VAL A 20 -11.50 2.32 0.25
C VAL A 20 -11.41 3.68 0.92
N LYS A 21 -11.75 4.75 0.20
CA LYS A 21 -11.79 6.11 0.75
C LYS A 21 -12.77 6.22 1.91
N ALA A 22 -13.99 5.71 1.75
CA ALA A 22 -14.99 5.71 2.82
C ALA A 22 -14.50 4.99 4.06
N TRP A 23 -13.87 3.82 3.92
CA TRP A 23 -13.25 3.14 5.05
C TRP A 23 -12.09 3.95 5.65
N LEU A 24 -11.21 4.50 4.82
CA LEU A 24 -10.05 5.27 5.25
C LEU A 24 -10.47 6.50 6.08
N ASP A 25 -11.54 7.18 5.68
CA ASP A 25 -12.11 8.34 6.38
C ASP A 25 -12.65 8.00 7.78
N THR A 26 -12.95 6.73 8.05
CA THR A 26 -13.35 6.27 9.40
C THR A 26 -12.16 5.95 10.31
N GLN A 27 -10.93 5.91 9.78
CA GLN A 27 -9.76 5.51 10.55
C GLN A 27 -9.15 6.70 11.30
N ASN A 28 -8.57 6.43 12.48
CA ASN A 28 -7.73 7.39 13.18
C ASN A 28 -6.29 7.35 12.60
N PRO A 29 -5.76 8.47 12.05
CA PRO A 29 -4.42 8.51 11.47
C PRO A 29 -3.31 8.06 12.42
N ALA A 30 -3.41 8.41 13.71
CA ALA A 30 -2.41 8.01 14.70
C ALA A 30 -2.38 6.49 14.91
N SER A 31 -3.56 5.84 14.87
CA SER A 31 -3.67 4.40 14.98
C SER A 31 -3.12 3.68 13.74
N LEU A 32 -3.28 4.26 12.54
CA LEU A 32 -2.69 3.73 11.32
C LEU A 32 -1.16 3.84 11.35
N ALA A 33 -0.63 4.98 11.78
CA ALA A 33 0.81 5.19 11.93
C ALA A 33 1.43 4.18 12.91
N GLN A 34 0.79 3.95 14.07
CA GLN A 34 1.25 2.96 15.03
C GLN A 34 1.27 1.54 14.42
N LYS A 35 0.20 1.15 13.73
CA LYS A 35 0.13 -0.15 13.03
C LYS A 35 1.22 -0.30 11.98
N ALA A 36 1.57 0.78 11.27
CA ALA A 36 2.65 0.78 10.29
C ALA A 36 4.02 0.55 10.97
N HIS A 37 4.30 1.22 12.08
CA HIS A 37 5.52 0.99 12.86
C HIS A 37 5.60 -0.42 13.43
N ASP A 38 4.48 -0.94 13.95
CA ASP A 38 4.42 -2.30 14.48
C ASP A 38 4.68 -3.33 13.36
N ALA A 39 4.06 -3.14 12.19
CA ALA A 39 4.28 -3.98 11.02
C ALA A 39 5.72 -3.95 10.53
N GLU A 40 6.37 -2.78 10.55
CA GLU A 40 7.78 -2.63 10.23
C GLU A 40 8.69 -3.34 11.25
N GLY A 41 8.34 -3.27 12.54
CA GLY A 41 8.99 -4.02 13.60
C GLY A 41 8.88 -5.53 13.43
N VAL A 42 7.70 -6.02 13.06
CA VAL A 42 7.48 -7.43 12.69
C VAL A 42 8.32 -7.80 11.48
N PHE A 43 8.22 -7.04 10.38
CA PHE A 43 8.97 -7.26 9.14
C PHE A 43 10.48 -7.42 9.39
N ARG A 44 11.08 -6.51 10.17
CA ARG A 44 12.51 -6.57 10.55
C ARG A 44 12.86 -7.77 11.43
N ARG A 45 11.96 -8.20 12.33
CA ARG A 45 12.21 -9.28 13.28
C ARG A 45 12.00 -10.66 12.68
N THR A 46 10.96 -10.84 11.87
CA THR A 46 10.67 -12.12 11.21
C THR A 46 11.57 -12.37 10.01
N GLY A 47 12.36 -11.37 9.59
CA GLY A 47 13.25 -11.50 8.44
C GLY A 47 12.48 -11.95 7.21
N ILE A 48 11.35 -11.30 6.91
CA ILE A 48 10.65 -11.54 5.66
C ILE A 48 11.55 -10.98 4.58
N THR A 49 12.50 -11.79 4.15
CA THR A 49 13.21 -11.61 2.90
C THR A 49 12.10 -11.55 1.87
N PHE A 50 11.94 -10.41 1.18
CA PHE A 50 11.26 -10.45 -0.09
C PHE A 50 12.10 -11.39 -0.94
N ALA A 51 11.70 -12.67 -0.99
CA ALA A 51 12.14 -13.60 -2.01
C ALA A 51 11.51 -13.08 -3.31
N VAL A 52 12.07 -11.98 -3.82
CA VAL A 52 11.93 -11.63 -5.21
C VAL A 52 12.67 -12.75 -5.92
N TYR A 53 11.94 -13.77 -6.35
CA TYR A 53 12.44 -14.72 -7.33
C TYR A 53 12.65 -13.95 -8.64
N GLY A 54 13.74 -13.20 -8.70
CA GLY A 54 14.37 -12.81 -9.94
C GLY A 54 15.43 -13.85 -10.26
N ASP A 55 15.04 -15.11 -10.53
CA ASP A 55 15.72 -15.97 -11.53
C ASP A 55 15.01 -17.33 -11.74
N ALA A 56 13.82 -17.34 -12.34
CA ALA A 56 13.28 -18.57 -12.98
C ALA A 56 12.12 -18.36 -13.96
N GLN A 57 11.50 -17.17 -14.02
CA GLN A 57 10.38 -16.89 -14.94
C GLN A 57 10.51 -15.56 -15.69
N ALA A 58 11.74 -15.24 -16.10
CA ALA A 58 12.00 -14.24 -17.15
C ALA A 58 12.06 -14.87 -18.56
N ALA A 59 11.46 -16.05 -18.73
CA ALA A 59 11.23 -16.69 -20.02
C ALA A 59 9.74 -16.99 -20.14
N GLU A 60 8.96 -15.93 -20.40
CA GLU A 60 7.68 -16.07 -21.06
C GLU A 60 7.95 -16.70 -22.44
N ARG A 61 7.14 -17.70 -22.78
CA ARG A 61 6.98 -18.18 -24.14
C ARG A 61 5.57 -17.87 -24.58
#